data_AF-A0A959FZM5-F1
#
_entry.id   AF-A0A959FZM5-F1
#
_cell.length_a   1.000
_cell.length_b   1.000
_cell.length_c   1.000
_cell.angle_alpha   90.00
_cell.angle_beta   90.00
_cell.angle_gamma   90.00
#
_symmetry.space_group_name_H-M   'P 1'
#
loop_
_entity.id
_entity.type
_entity.pdbx_description
1 polymer ?
#
loop_
_entity_poly.entity_id
_entity_poly.type
_entity_poly.pdbx_seq_one_letter_code
_entity_poly.pdbx_strand_id
1 'polypeptide(L)'
;MPNPVRKNPYEPLALEKIEACIASQSKTLSLRGLKITEIPEEIEQCTWLEALDLESTHISDFSALKSLTTLRKLWMGNSKVSNLKSLEFLPKLEKLSVSNTRISTLDDLRFVPELLHLDIWGIRIQDLQGLEHTPELRTLWAGGNKFSDLEALVHVPLLE
;
A
#
# COMPACT_ATOMS: atom_id res chain seq x y z
N MET A 1 -1.19 -31.42 -10.81
CA MET A 1 -2.36 -31.46 -9.92
C MET A 1 -2.39 -30.13 -9.17
N PRO A 2 -3.45 -29.31 -9.28
CA PRO A 2 -3.56 -28.10 -8.46
C PRO A 2 -3.67 -28.53 -6.99
N ASN A 3 -2.83 -27.92 -6.15
CA ASN A 3 -2.84 -28.10 -4.71
C ASN A 3 -4.24 -27.73 -4.18
N PRO A 4 -4.89 -28.52 -3.30
CA PRO A 4 -6.16 -28.09 -2.71
C PRO A 4 -5.91 -26.79 -1.96
N VAL A 5 -6.45 -25.69 -2.49
CA VAL A 5 -6.42 -24.37 -1.86
C VAL A 5 -7.01 -24.57 -0.47
N ARG A 6 -6.15 -24.54 0.56
CA ARG A 6 -6.62 -24.44 1.94
C ARG A 6 -7.27 -23.06 2.03
N LYS A 7 -8.59 -22.99 1.80
CA LYS A 7 -9.37 -21.75 1.95
C LYS A 7 -8.98 -21.11 3.26
N ASN A 8 -8.55 -19.86 3.19
CA ASN A 8 -8.11 -19.16 4.38
C ASN A 8 -9.34 -18.97 5.28
N PRO A 9 -9.33 -19.40 6.56
CA PRO A 9 -10.52 -19.35 7.40
C PRO A 9 -11.06 -17.92 7.63
N TYR A 10 -10.28 -16.89 7.28
CA TYR A 10 -10.66 -15.48 7.40
C TYR A 10 -11.06 -14.83 6.06
N GLU A 11 -10.98 -15.59 4.96
CA GLU A 11 -11.49 -15.22 3.63
C GLU A 11 -12.99 -14.86 3.65
N PRO A 12 -13.88 -15.55 4.40
CA PRO A 12 -15.31 -15.21 4.39
C PRO A 12 -15.64 -13.81 4.90
N LEU A 13 -14.93 -13.33 5.93
CA LEU A 13 -15.16 -11.98 6.48
C LEU A 13 -14.58 -10.90 5.55
N ALA A 14 -13.48 -11.19 4.85
CA ALA A 14 -12.97 -10.29 3.82
C ALA A 14 -13.96 -10.17 2.65
N LEU A 15 -14.51 -11.31 2.20
CA LEU A 15 -15.52 -11.35 1.16
C LEU A 15 -16.80 -10.59 1.56
N GLU A 16 -17.33 -10.83 2.77
CA GLU A 16 -18.50 -10.10 3.29
C GLU A 16 -18.29 -8.58 3.27
N LYS A 17 -17.10 -8.10 3.67
CA LYS A 17 -16.75 -6.68 3.65
C LYS A 17 -16.66 -6.12 2.23
N ILE A 18 -16.12 -6.90 1.30
CA ILE A 18 -16.04 -6.52 -0.12
C ILE A 18 -17.45 -6.47 -0.72
N GLU A 19 -18.28 -7.48 -0.50
CA GLU A 19 -19.67 -7.52 -0.96
C GLU A 19 -20.49 -6.34 -0.41
N ALA A 20 -20.32 -6.02 0.87
CA ALA A 20 -20.95 -4.84 1.47
C ALA A 20 -20.46 -3.53 0.82
N CYS A 21 -19.17 -3.43 0.47
CA CYS A 21 -18.62 -2.29 -0.27
C CYS A 21 -19.20 -2.19 -1.69
N ILE A 22 -19.34 -3.32 -2.39
CA ILE A 22 -19.97 -3.42 -3.71
C ILE A 22 -21.43 -2.94 -3.63
N ALA A 23 -22.21 -3.47 -2.68
CA ALA A 23 -23.63 -3.14 -2.53
C ALA A 23 -23.87 -1.68 -2.14
N SER A 24 -22.97 -1.09 -1.34
CA SER A 24 -23.09 0.30 -0.87
C SER A 24 -22.43 1.33 -1.80
N GLN A 25 -21.62 0.90 -2.76
CA GLN A 25 -20.70 1.76 -3.50
C GLN A 25 -19.86 2.68 -2.60
N SER A 26 -19.47 2.17 -1.43
CA SER A 26 -18.61 2.92 -0.52
C SER A 26 -17.28 3.25 -1.19
N LYS A 27 -16.82 4.50 -1.06
CA LYS A 27 -15.49 4.94 -1.53
C LYS A 27 -14.34 4.45 -0.65
N THR A 28 -14.67 3.85 0.49
CA THR A 28 -13.69 3.38 1.48
C THR A 28 -13.95 1.94 1.88
N LEU A 29 -12.88 1.14 1.95
CA LEU A 29 -12.92 -0.25 2.38
C LEU A 29 -11.76 -0.49 3.35
N SER A 30 -12.05 -1.17 4.47
CA SER A 30 -11.03 -1.63 5.41
C SER A 30 -11.12 -3.14 5.60
N LEU A 31 -10.02 -3.81 5.27
CA LEU A 31 -9.73 -5.22 5.56
C LEU A 31 -8.67 -5.35 6.66
N ARG A 32 -8.45 -4.27 7.41
CA ARG A 32 -7.44 -4.18 8.48
C ARG A 32 -7.58 -5.29 9.50
N GLY A 33 -6.45 -5.87 9.88
CA GLY A 33 -6.37 -6.88 10.94
C GLY A 33 -6.98 -8.23 10.57
N LEU A 34 -7.50 -8.39 9.36
CA LEU A 34 -7.93 -9.69 8.87
C LEU A 34 -6.70 -10.56 8.63
N LYS A 35 -6.75 -11.81 9.12
CA LYS A 35 -5.67 -12.79 8.95
C LYS A 35 -5.66 -13.41 7.55
N ILE A 36 -5.86 -12.58 6.53
CA ILE A 36 -5.84 -12.95 5.11
C ILE A 36 -4.42 -12.87 4.54
N THR A 37 -4.13 -13.76 3.61
CA THR A 37 -2.83 -13.87 2.90
C THR A 37 -2.92 -13.41 1.45
N GLU A 38 -4.13 -13.28 0.94
CA GLU A 38 -4.47 -12.83 -0.41
C GLU A 38 -5.69 -11.92 -0.33
N ILE A 39 -5.83 -11.04 -1.31
CA ILE A 39 -6.99 -10.17 -1.45
C ILE A 39 -8.00 -10.91 -2.33
N PRO A 40 -9.26 -11.11 -1.90
CA PRO A 40 -10.27 -11.73 -2.75
C PRO A 40 -10.45 -10.96 -4.06
N GLU A 41 -10.51 -11.69 -5.20
CA GLU A 41 -10.58 -11.11 -6.54
C GLU A 41 -11.83 -10.25 -6.75
N GLU A 42 -12.89 -10.45 -5.96
CA GLU A 42 -14.11 -9.65 -5.98
C GLU A 42 -13.83 -8.16 -5.74
N ILE A 43 -12.72 -7.81 -5.08
CA ILE A 43 -12.29 -6.42 -4.92
C ILE A 43 -12.13 -5.70 -6.27
N GLU A 44 -11.83 -6.42 -7.36
CA GLU A 44 -11.66 -5.84 -8.70
C GLU A 44 -12.94 -5.16 -9.21
N GLN A 45 -14.10 -5.49 -8.64
CA GLN A 45 -15.38 -4.85 -8.95
C GLN A 45 -15.51 -3.44 -8.34
N CYS A 46 -14.79 -3.15 -7.26
CA CYS A 46 -14.83 -1.87 -6.53
C CYS A 46 -14.05 -0.76 -7.24
N THR A 47 -14.22 -0.60 -8.56
CA THR A 47 -13.45 0.35 -9.41
C THR A 47 -13.60 1.83 -9.03
N TRP A 48 -14.57 2.17 -8.18
CA TRP A 48 -14.80 3.51 -7.63
C TRP A 48 -14.07 3.77 -6.29
N LEU A 49 -13.34 2.78 -5.76
CA LEU A 49 -12.73 2.87 -4.44
C LEU A 49 -11.62 3.92 -4.40
N GLU A 50 -11.71 4.87 -3.46
CA GLU A 50 -10.72 5.94 -3.29
C GLU A 50 -9.76 5.66 -2.13
N ALA A 51 -10.16 4.84 -1.15
CA ALA A 51 -9.35 4.51 0.02
C ALA A 51 -9.45 3.04 0.43
N LEU A 52 -8.30 2.39 0.61
CA LEU A 52 -8.19 0.98 0.97
C LEU A 52 -7.21 0.79 2.13
N ASP A 53 -7.69 0.20 3.22
CA ASP A 53 -6.89 -0.14 4.40
C ASP A 53 -6.69 -1.66 4.49
N LEU A 54 -5.45 -2.09 4.29
CA LEU A 54 -4.95 -3.47 4.37
C LEU A 54 -3.93 -3.62 5.51
N GLU A 55 -3.92 -2.72 6.50
CA GLU A 55 -2.96 -2.79 7.60
C GLU A 55 -3.12 -4.08 8.42
N SER A 56 -2.01 -4.58 8.96
CA SER A 56 -2.00 -5.75 9.84
C SER A 56 -2.60 -7.01 9.20
N THR A 57 -2.40 -7.17 7.89
CA THR A 57 -2.75 -8.38 7.14
C THR A 57 -1.49 -9.22 6.87
N HIS A 58 -1.66 -10.41 6.28
CA HIS A 58 -0.54 -11.26 5.88
C HIS A 58 -0.34 -11.28 4.37
N ILE A 59 -0.88 -10.28 3.67
CA ILE A 59 -0.79 -10.14 2.21
C ILE A 59 0.64 -9.78 1.81
N SER A 60 1.12 -10.44 0.76
CA SER A 60 2.39 -10.13 0.10
C SER A 60 2.26 -9.87 -1.39
N ASP A 61 1.11 -10.22 -1.98
CA ASP A 61 0.79 -10.00 -3.40
C ASP A 61 -0.41 -9.05 -3.49
N PHE A 62 -0.22 -7.93 -4.20
CA PHE A 62 -1.22 -6.88 -4.37
C PHE A 62 -1.69 -6.75 -5.83
N SER A 63 -1.45 -7.76 -6.66
CA SER A 63 -1.90 -7.80 -8.06
C SER A 63 -3.42 -7.69 -8.23
N ALA A 64 -4.20 -8.12 -7.24
CA ALA A 64 -5.66 -7.92 -7.21
C ALA A 64 -6.08 -6.45 -7.20
N LEU A 65 -5.17 -5.51 -6.92
CA LEU A 65 -5.45 -4.07 -6.94
C LEU A 65 -5.43 -3.48 -8.37
N LYS A 66 -5.12 -4.28 -9.40
CA LYS A 66 -4.90 -3.81 -10.79
C LYS A 66 -6.04 -2.97 -11.37
N SER A 67 -7.27 -3.24 -10.95
CA SER A 67 -8.48 -2.58 -11.45
C SER A 67 -8.84 -1.30 -10.67
N LEU A 68 -8.18 -1.05 -9.53
CA LEU A 68 -8.50 0.06 -8.61
C LEU A 68 -7.78 1.36 -8.97
N THR A 69 -7.85 1.75 -10.23
CA THR A 69 -7.13 2.92 -10.79
C THR A 69 -7.59 4.28 -10.24
N THR A 70 -8.66 4.31 -9.45
CA THR A 70 -9.19 5.49 -8.76
C THR A 70 -8.65 5.65 -7.33
N LEU A 71 -7.88 4.68 -6.82
CA LEU A 71 -7.39 4.68 -5.45
C LEU A 71 -6.42 5.84 -5.21
N ARG A 72 -6.69 6.60 -4.14
CA ARG A 72 -5.88 7.74 -3.69
C ARG A 72 -5.17 7.50 -2.37
N LYS A 73 -5.70 6.57 -1.56
CA LYS A 73 -5.16 6.26 -0.22
C LYS A 73 -5.03 4.75 -0.06
N LEU A 74 -3.83 4.32 0.32
CA LEU A 74 -3.51 2.91 0.53
C LEU A 74 -2.68 2.74 1.79
N TRP A 75 -3.16 1.92 2.72
CA TRP A 75 -2.42 1.54 3.91
C TRP A 75 -2.13 0.04 3.87
N MET A 76 -0.85 -0.33 3.93
CA MET A 76 -0.35 -1.72 3.89
C MET A 76 0.66 -1.97 5.01
N GLY A 77 0.68 -1.12 6.04
CA GLY A 77 1.60 -1.23 7.17
C GLY A 77 1.35 -2.47 8.04
N ASN A 78 2.36 -2.85 8.83
CA ASN A 78 2.34 -4.02 9.71
C ASN A 78 2.04 -5.34 8.96
N SER A 79 2.43 -5.42 7.70
CA SER A 79 2.25 -6.58 6.81
C SER A 79 3.59 -7.09 6.30
N LYS A 80 3.59 -8.19 5.53
CA LYS A 80 4.81 -8.83 5.00
C LYS A 80 5.26 -8.28 3.64
N VAL A 81 4.89 -7.05 3.31
CA VAL A 81 5.25 -6.37 2.05
C VAL A 81 6.78 -6.23 1.96
N SER A 82 7.36 -6.61 0.83
CA SER A 82 8.80 -6.55 0.59
C SER A 82 9.20 -5.69 -0.61
N ASN A 83 8.25 -5.34 -1.47
CA ASN A 83 8.42 -4.43 -2.61
C ASN A 83 7.10 -3.71 -2.91
N LEU A 84 7.15 -2.69 -3.76
CA LEU A 84 6.00 -1.84 -4.08
C LEU A 84 5.66 -1.89 -5.58
N LYS A 85 6.03 -2.96 -6.29
CA LYS A 85 5.81 -3.08 -7.74
C LYS A 85 4.34 -2.89 -8.14
N SER A 86 3.41 -3.41 -7.35
CA SER A 86 1.98 -3.27 -7.60
C SER A 86 1.45 -1.82 -7.57
N LEU A 87 2.26 -0.85 -7.13
CA LEU A 87 1.93 0.57 -7.28
C LEU A 87 1.83 0.99 -8.76
N GLU A 88 2.39 0.23 -9.70
CA GLU A 88 2.24 0.48 -11.15
C GLU A 88 0.78 0.54 -11.60
N PHE A 89 -0.13 -0.08 -10.85
CA PHE A 89 -1.56 -0.07 -11.13
C PHE A 89 -2.31 1.13 -10.54
N LEU A 90 -1.66 1.93 -9.69
CA LEU A 90 -2.30 2.94 -8.84
C LEU A 90 -1.76 4.35 -9.11
N PRO A 91 -1.80 4.85 -10.37
CA PRO A 91 -1.11 6.09 -10.76
C PRO A 91 -1.65 7.37 -10.10
N LYS A 92 -2.79 7.30 -9.41
CA LYS A 92 -3.43 8.42 -8.71
C LYS A 92 -3.20 8.41 -7.19
N LEU A 93 -2.30 7.56 -6.71
CA LEU A 93 -2.08 7.41 -5.27
C LEU A 93 -1.44 8.68 -4.69
N GLU A 94 -2.03 9.22 -3.64
CA GLU A 94 -1.57 10.43 -2.96
C GLU A 94 -1.12 10.16 -1.53
N LYS A 95 -1.66 9.11 -0.90
CA LYS A 95 -1.31 8.70 0.47
C LYS A 95 -0.93 7.22 0.49
N LEU A 96 0.27 6.95 0.96
CA LEU A 96 0.78 5.60 1.12
C LEU A 96 1.34 5.41 2.52
N SER A 97 0.89 4.37 3.23
CA SER A 97 1.57 3.88 4.44
C SER A 97 2.02 2.45 4.23
N VAL A 98 3.31 2.24 4.49
CA VAL A 98 4.00 0.95 4.44
C VAL A 98 4.83 0.74 5.70
N SER A 99 4.41 1.37 6.81
CA SER A 99 5.09 1.30 8.09
C SER A 99 5.24 -0.13 8.60
N ASN A 100 6.36 -0.43 9.26
CA ASN A 100 6.69 -1.74 9.82
C ASN A 100 6.58 -2.90 8.80
N THR A 101 6.88 -2.63 7.53
CA THR A 101 7.02 -3.66 6.48
C THR A 101 8.49 -4.05 6.28
N ARG A 102 8.79 -4.83 5.23
CA ARG A 102 10.14 -5.32 4.89
C ARG A 102 10.66 -4.71 3.59
N ILE A 103 10.17 -3.53 3.23
CA ILE A 103 10.62 -2.79 2.06
C ILE A 103 12.05 -2.30 2.32
N SER A 104 12.95 -2.57 1.37
CA SER A 104 14.37 -2.22 1.49
C SER A 104 14.81 -1.10 0.54
N THR A 105 13.95 -0.64 -0.36
CA THR A 105 14.20 0.42 -1.35
C THR A 105 12.90 1.15 -1.65
N LEU A 106 12.99 2.43 -2.02
CA LEU A 106 11.86 3.25 -2.44
C LEU A 106 11.80 3.45 -3.98
N ASP A 107 12.61 2.75 -4.77
CA ASP A 107 12.68 2.94 -6.23
C ASP A 107 11.33 2.76 -6.95
N ASP A 108 10.46 1.91 -6.40
CA ASP A 108 9.11 1.65 -6.91
C ASP A 108 8.15 2.85 -6.71
N LEU A 109 8.56 3.90 -5.99
CA LEU A 109 7.82 5.17 -5.94
C LEU A 109 7.73 5.87 -7.30
N ARG A 110 8.56 5.49 -8.29
CA ARG A 110 8.44 5.94 -9.70
C ARG A 110 7.07 5.71 -10.32
N PHE A 111 6.28 4.80 -9.76
CA PHE A 111 4.93 4.50 -10.23
C PHE A 111 3.86 5.47 -9.71
N VAL A 112 4.17 6.25 -8.67
CA VAL A 112 3.23 7.15 -7.97
C VAL A 112 3.82 8.56 -7.81
N PRO A 113 4.12 9.28 -8.91
CA PRO A 113 4.83 10.56 -8.83
C PRO A 113 4.06 11.68 -8.12
N GLU A 114 2.73 11.56 -8.02
CA GLU A 114 1.81 12.51 -7.38
C GLU A 114 1.66 12.26 -5.86
N LEU A 115 2.52 11.43 -5.25
CA LEU A 115 2.41 11.08 -3.84
C LEU A 115 2.66 12.32 -2.96
N LEU A 116 1.70 12.62 -2.08
CA LEU A 116 1.74 13.79 -1.19
C LEU A 116 2.12 13.41 0.24
N HIS A 117 1.76 12.21 0.67
CA HIS A 117 2.00 11.73 2.02
C HIS A 117 2.55 10.30 2.02
N LEU A 118 3.70 10.12 2.67
CA LEU A 118 4.38 8.84 2.76
C LEU A 118 4.72 8.50 4.22
N ASP A 119 4.27 7.33 4.66
CA ASP A 119 4.68 6.73 5.93
C ASP A 119 5.49 5.47 5.68
N ILE A 120 6.79 5.56 6.00
CA ILE A 120 7.80 4.52 5.90
C ILE A 120 8.42 4.25 7.28
N TRP A 121 7.65 4.46 8.36
CA TRP A 121 8.16 4.22 9.71
C TRP A 121 8.64 2.77 9.87
N GLY A 122 9.85 2.56 10.39
CA GLY A 122 10.28 1.22 10.81
C GLY A 122 10.55 0.20 9.69
N ILE A 123 10.76 0.63 8.43
CA ILE A 123 11.06 -0.28 7.31
C ILE A 123 12.54 -0.70 7.22
N ARG A 124 13.40 -0.09 8.04
CA ARG A 124 14.84 -0.44 8.25
C ARG A 124 15.76 -0.09 7.08
N ILE A 125 15.41 0.89 6.25
CA ILE A 125 16.28 1.44 5.20
C ILE A 125 17.39 2.33 5.78
N GLN A 126 18.46 2.54 5.00
CA GLN A 126 19.67 3.29 5.40
C GLN A 126 19.81 4.64 4.69
N ASP A 127 19.11 4.83 3.59
CA ASP A 127 19.06 6.07 2.83
C ASP A 127 17.61 6.30 2.35
N LEU A 128 17.38 7.42 1.69
CA LEU A 128 16.08 7.82 1.14
C LEU A 128 16.12 7.87 -0.40
N GLN A 129 17.01 7.09 -1.03
CA GLN A 129 17.01 6.96 -2.49
C GLN A 129 15.65 6.44 -2.98
N GLY A 130 15.15 7.02 -4.07
CA GLY A 130 13.81 6.81 -4.61
C GLY A 130 12.84 7.96 -4.31
N LEU A 131 13.13 8.86 -3.36
CA LEU A 131 12.31 10.05 -3.11
C LEU A 131 12.34 11.06 -4.27
N GLU A 132 13.35 11.00 -5.14
CA GLU A 132 13.42 11.78 -6.39
C GLU A 132 12.26 11.51 -7.35
N HIS A 133 11.53 10.42 -7.14
CA HIS A 133 10.35 10.07 -7.92
C HIS A 133 9.07 10.76 -7.44
N THR A 134 9.07 11.37 -6.25
CA THR A 134 7.86 11.99 -5.63
C THR A 134 8.12 13.45 -5.27
N PRO A 135 8.39 14.35 -6.24
CA PRO A 135 8.78 15.73 -5.96
C PRO A 135 7.68 16.56 -5.26
N GLU A 136 6.42 16.12 -5.36
CA GLU A 136 5.26 16.77 -4.73
C GLU A 136 5.02 16.33 -3.27
N LEU A 137 5.91 15.51 -2.70
CA LEU A 137 5.76 14.98 -1.34
C LEU A 137 5.80 16.12 -0.31
N ARG A 138 4.77 16.18 0.54
CA ARG A 138 4.57 17.22 1.58
C ARG A 138 4.73 16.70 2.99
N THR A 139 4.47 15.42 3.20
CA THR A 139 4.60 14.80 4.52
C THR A 139 5.32 13.48 4.44
N LEU A 140 6.36 13.34 5.26
CA LEU A 140 7.16 12.13 5.37
C LEU A 140 7.28 11.68 6.84
N TRP A 141 6.73 10.51 7.16
CA TRP A 141 6.99 9.83 8.42
C TRP A 141 8.02 8.73 8.21
N ALA A 142 9.24 8.96 8.71
CA ALA A 142 10.38 8.09 8.42
C ALA A 142 11.17 7.65 9.66
N GLY A 143 10.66 7.86 10.87
CA GLY A 143 11.34 7.38 12.08
C GLY A 143 11.41 5.85 12.16
N GLY A 144 12.25 5.33 13.07
CA GLY A 144 12.47 3.89 13.20
C GLY A 144 13.29 3.24 12.07
N ASN A 145 13.87 4.05 11.17
CA ASN A 145 14.82 3.59 10.15
C ASN A 145 16.28 3.73 10.63
N LYS A 146 17.24 3.43 9.74
CA LYS A 146 18.68 3.39 10.05
C LYS A 146 19.47 4.39 9.19
N PHE A 147 18.93 5.59 9.01
CA PHE A 147 19.52 6.59 8.13
C PHE A 147 20.96 6.96 8.52
N SER A 148 21.87 6.95 7.55
CA SER A 148 23.25 7.44 7.71
C SER A 148 23.39 8.92 7.32
N ASP A 149 22.58 9.35 6.34
CA ASP A 149 22.48 10.72 5.85
C ASP A 149 21.06 11.00 5.35
N LEU A 150 20.80 12.24 4.98
CA LEU A 150 19.50 12.72 4.51
C LEU A 150 19.63 13.49 3.19
N GLU A 151 20.66 13.20 2.38
CA GLU A 151 20.93 13.97 1.15
C GLU A 151 19.75 13.94 0.17
N ALA A 152 19.07 12.79 0.05
CA ALA A 152 17.92 12.64 -0.85
C ALA A 152 16.70 13.51 -0.49
N LEU A 153 16.65 14.15 0.69
CA LEU A 153 15.60 15.12 1.02
C LEU A 153 15.63 16.36 0.11
N VAL A 154 16.76 16.64 -0.56
CA VAL A 154 16.86 17.72 -1.57
C VAL A 154 15.85 17.54 -2.71
N HIS A 155 15.40 16.31 -2.97
CA HIS A 155 14.47 16.01 -4.06
C HIS A 155 13.00 16.22 -3.70
N VAL A 156 12.69 16.44 -2.41
CA VAL A 156 11.33 16.67 -1.90
C VAL A 156 11.26 18.02 -1.19
N PRO A 157 11.40 19.14 -1.93
CA PRO A 157 11.55 20.47 -1.35
C PRO A 157 10.27 21.02 -0.71
N LEU A 158 9.13 20.33 -0.87
CA LEU A 158 7.83 20.72 -0.34
C LEU A 158 7.48 20.09 1.01
N LEU A 159 8.40 19.33 1.63
CA LEU A 159 8.18 18.77 2.96
C LEU A 159 7.98 19.87 4.01
N GLU A 160 6.89 19.76 4.77
CA GLU A 160 6.50 20.64 5.88
C GLU A 160 7.12 20.26 7.22
#